data_AF-A0A4Y2UF31-F1
#
_entry.id   AF-A0A4Y2UF31-F1
#
_cell.length_a   1.000
_cell.length_b   1.000
_cell.length_c   1.000
_cell.angle_alpha   90.00
_cell.angle_beta   90.00
_cell.angle_gamma   90.00
#
_symmetry.space_group_name_H-M   'P 1'
#
loop_
_entity.id
_entity.type
_entity.pdbx_description
1 polymer ?
#
loop_
_entity_poly.entity_id
_entity_poly.type
_entity_poly.pdbx_seq_one_letter_code
_entity_poly.pdbx_strand_id
1 'polypeptide(L)'
;MPRLTLQSSKQVCGGGPHLCVWHLRSLAPSTQLLKPQVTSNVVAFHEDMIISGGSEPFVSHWSLDGKLQTEVPTSASSVFCLGINSSPTQQVLATGGSSYKIDLCTDFRYKDFSLCFCDP
;
A
#
# COMPACT_ATOMS: atom_id res chain seq x y z
N MET A 1 7.03 -4.29 13.46
CA MET A 1 7.66 -2.96 13.36
C MET A 1 6.88 -2.16 12.33
N PRO A 2 6.29 -0.99 12.67
CA PRO A 2 5.60 -0.16 11.70
C PRO A 2 6.60 0.43 10.70
N ARG A 3 6.34 0.28 9.40
CA ARG A 3 7.21 0.79 8.33
C ARG A 3 6.79 2.21 7.96
N LEU A 4 7.71 3.17 8.10
CA LEU A 4 7.53 4.54 7.64
C LEU A 4 7.96 4.65 6.18
N THR A 5 7.12 5.26 5.36
CA THR A 5 7.46 5.53 3.96
C THR A 5 7.45 7.04 3.72
N LEU A 6 8.50 7.51 3.05
CA LEU A 6 8.74 8.92 2.76
C LEU A 6 8.68 9.10 1.24
N GLN A 7 7.73 9.90 0.75
CA GLN A 7 7.59 10.20 -0.69
C GLN A 7 8.49 11.38 -1.10
N SER A 8 8.64 12.37 -0.22
CA SER A 8 9.41 13.59 -0.47
C SER A 8 9.84 14.26 0.85
N SER A 9 10.58 15.36 0.77
CA SER A 9 10.99 16.18 1.93
C SER A 9 9.83 16.80 2.73
N LYS A 10 8.57 16.55 2.33
CA LYS A 10 7.38 17.18 2.92
C LYS A 10 6.38 16.20 3.53
N GLN A 11 6.36 14.92 3.14
CA GLN A 11 5.28 14.01 3.52
C GLN A 11 5.79 12.62 3.93
N VAL A 12 5.25 12.11 5.03
CA VAL A 12 5.49 10.76 5.55
C VAL A 12 4.16 10.06 5.86
N CYS A 13 4.06 8.81 5.45
CA CYS A 13 3.00 7.91 5.89
C CYS A 13 3.56 6.92 6.89
N GLY A 14 2.84 6.77 8.00
CA GLY A 14 3.17 5.82 9.04
C GLY A 14 1.95 5.49 9.86
N GLY A 15 1.94 4.29 10.44
CA GLY A 15 0.86 3.89 11.32
C GLY A 15 1.06 2.49 11.86
N GLY A 16 0.73 2.28 13.14
CA GLY A 16 0.47 0.96 13.69
C GLY A 16 -1.02 0.63 13.53
N PRO A 17 -1.88 1.00 14.50
CA PRO A 17 -3.32 0.76 14.41
C PRO A 17 -4.07 1.74 13.48
N HIS A 18 -3.53 2.95 13.26
CA HIS A 18 -4.13 3.96 12.40
C HIS A 18 -3.07 4.52 11.44
N LEU A 19 -3.37 4.51 10.15
CA LEU A 19 -2.51 5.07 9.13
C LEU A 19 -2.74 6.58 9.03
N CYS A 20 -1.67 7.36 9.05
CA CYS A 20 -1.76 8.81 8.97
C CYS A 20 -0.67 9.40 8.09
N VAL A 21 -1.05 10.43 7.35
CA VAL A 21 -0.16 11.26 6.53
C VAL A 21 0.27 12.44 7.39
N TRP A 22 1.58 12.62 7.48
CA TRP A 22 2.21 13.69 8.24
C TRP A 22 2.89 14.65 7.29
N HIS A 23 2.68 15.94 7.54
CA HIS A 23 3.42 16.97 6.84
C HIS A 23 4.66 17.36 7.68
N LEU A 24 5.85 17.00 7.20
CA LEU A 24 7.11 17.09 7.97
C LEU A 24 7.48 18.52 8.37
N ARG A 25 7.07 19.52 7.59
CA ARG A 25 7.36 20.93 7.89
C ARG A 25 6.54 21.47 9.08
N SER A 26 5.28 21.06 9.18
CA SER A 26 4.38 21.50 10.25
C SER A 26 4.36 20.54 11.43
N LEU A 27 4.98 19.35 11.29
CA LEU A 27 4.95 18.25 12.27
C LEU A 27 3.52 17.92 12.73
N ALA A 28 2.54 18.17 11.86
CA ALA A 28 1.13 17.99 12.14
C ALA A 28 0.57 16.87 11.25
N PRO A 29 -0.33 16.03 11.79
CA PRO A 29 -1.06 15.06 10.98
C PRO A 29 -1.95 15.83 10.01
N SER A 30 -1.73 15.66 8.70
CA SER A 30 -2.54 16.32 7.68
C SER A 30 -3.83 15.54 7.42
N THR A 31 -3.70 14.21 7.31
CA THR A 31 -4.77 13.35 6.84
C THR A 31 -4.73 12.02 7.58
N GLN A 32 -5.86 11.61 8.16
CA GLN A 32 -6.00 10.29 8.76
C GLN A 32 -6.67 9.32 7.78
N LEU A 33 -6.04 8.18 7.56
CA LEU A 33 -6.51 7.10 6.71
C LEU A 33 -7.16 6.07 7.64
N LEU A 34 -8.44 6.30 7.94
CA LEU A 34 -9.19 5.52 8.92
C LEU A 34 -9.88 4.35 8.25
N LYS A 35 -9.36 3.14 8.50
CA LYS A 35 -10.08 1.88 8.27
C LYS A 35 -10.29 1.18 9.61
N PRO A 36 -11.52 1.19 10.18
CA PRO A 36 -11.78 0.56 11.47
C PRO A 36 -11.43 -0.94 11.45
N GLN A 37 -10.84 -1.45 12.52
CA GLN A 37 -10.48 -2.87 12.71
C GLN A 37 -9.41 -3.43 11.77
N VAL A 38 -8.67 -2.57 11.06
CA VAL A 38 -7.62 -3.00 10.12
C VAL A 38 -6.31 -2.34 10.49
N THR A 39 -5.26 -3.15 10.68
CA THR A 39 -3.91 -2.66 10.89
C THR A 39 -3.15 -2.63 9.58
N SER A 40 -2.66 -1.45 9.19
CA SER A 40 -1.79 -1.29 8.03
C SER A 40 -0.34 -1.54 8.43
N ASN A 41 0.31 -2.51 7.80
CA ASN A 41 1.69 -2.88 8.10
C ASN A 41 2.69 -2.24 7.13
N VAL A 42 2.24 -2.01 5.89
CA VAL A 42 3.03 -1.46 4.80
C VAL A 42 2.24 -0.38 4.10
N VAL A 43 2.95 0.69 3.72
CA VAL A 43 2.40 1.80 2.96
C VAL A 43 3.42 2.20 1.89
N ALA A 44 2.93 2.56 0.73
CA ALA A 44 3.73 3.07 -0.38
C ALA A 44 3.00 4.27 -0.98
N PHE A 45 3.77 5.22 -1.48
CA PHE A 45 3.23 6.36 -2.20
C PHE A 45 3.47 6.17 -3.69
N HIS A 46 2.46 6.50 -4.49
CA HIS A 46 2.53 6.49 -5.94
C HIS A 46 1.83 7.74 -6.48
N GLU A 47 2.61 8.69 -6.98
CA GLU A 47 2.09 9.96 -7.52
C GLU A 47 1.15 10.67 -6.52
N ASP A 48 -0.15 10.77 -6.82
CA ASP A 48 -1.19 11.38 -5.98
C ASP A 48 -2.04 10.34 -5.21
N MET A 49 -1.53 9.12 -5.07
CA MET A 49 -2.19 8.01 -4.39
C MET A 49 -1.32 7.41 -3.29
N ILE A 50 -1.99 6.92 -2.25
CA ILE A 50 -1.38 6.19 -1.14
C ILE A 50 -1.88 4.77 -1.21
N ILE A 51 -0.95 3.81 -1.26
CA ILE A 51 -1.25 2.39 -1.34
C ILE A 51 -0.88 1.77 0.00
N SER A 52 -1.80 1.09 0.65
CA SER A 52 -1.57 0.44 1.94
C SER A 52 -1.93 -1.03 1.92
N GLY A 53 -1.12 -1.84 2.59
CA GLY A 53 -1.36 -3.26 2.85
C GLY A 53 -1.23 -3.56 4.34
N GLY A 54 -1.93 -4.58 4.80
CA GLY A 54 -2.04 -4.85 6.23
C GLY A 54 -2.51 -6.26 6.56
N SER A 55 -3.29 -6.37 7.63
CA SER A 55 -3.83 -7.66 8.10
C SER A 55 -4.98 -8.21 7.25
N GLU A 56 -5.42 -7.47 6.24
CA GLU A 56 -6.47 -7.89 5.32
C GLU A 56 -5.90 -8.46 4.02
N PRO A 57 -6.69 -9.30 3.31
CA PRO A 57 -6.34 -9.83 2.00
C PRO A 57 -6.57 -8.81 0.87
N PHE A 58 -6.53 -7.52 1.19
CA PHE A 58 -6.78 -6.42 0.25
C PHE A 58 -5.64 -5.40 0.32
N VAL A 59 -5.38 -4.78 -0.82
CA VAL A 59 -4.52 -3.61 -0.93
C VAL A 59 -5.42 -2.41 -1.15
N SER A 60 -5.46 -1.53 -0.17
CA SER A 60 -6.34 -0.36 -0.15
C SER A 60 -5.62 0.84 -0.78
N HIS A 61 -6.29 1.49 -1.72
CA HIS A 61 -5.79 2.66 -2.43
C HIS A 61 -6.54 3.88 -1.94
N TRP A 62 -5.80 4.88 -1.51
CA TRP A 62 -6.33 6.07 -0.88
C TRP A 62 -5.92 7.31 -1.67
N SER A 63 -6.78 8.32 -1.68
CA SER A 63 -6.38 9.67 -2.08
C SER A 63 -5.57 10.36 -0.98
N LEU A 64 -4.81 11.38 -1.35
CA LEU A 64 -4.11 12.25 -0.39
C LEU A 64 -5.05 12.94 0.61
N ASP A 65 -6.33 13.10 0.25
CA ASP A 65 -7.39 13.64 1.11
C ASP A 65 -7.92 12.63 2.14
N GLY A 66 -7.45 11.37 2.10
CA GLY A 66 -7.81 10.36 3.08
C GLY A 66 -8.99 9.47 2.69
N LYS A 67 -9.47 9.60 1.45
CA LYS A 67 -10.62 8.82 0.97
C LYS A 67 -10.15 7.52 0.34
N LEU A 68 -10.79 6.42 0.71
CA LEU A 68 -10.60 5.13 0.07
C LEU A 68 -11.18 5.18 -1.35
N GLN A 69 -10.33 4.94 -2.35
CA GLN A 69 -10.68 4.97 -3.77
C GLN A 69 -11.04 3.57 -4.27
N THR A 70 -10.17 2.59 -4.02
CA THR A 70 -10.36 1.22 -4.47
C THR A 70 -9.63 0.23 -3.57
N GLU A 71 -10.03 -1.03 -3.65
CA GLU A 71 -9.42 -2.14 -2.92
C GLU A 71 -9.14 -3.28 -3.89
N VAL A 72 -7.88 -3.66 -3.98
CA VAL A 72 -7.45 -4.74 -4.86
C VAL A 72 -7.33 -6.03 -4.06
N PRO A 73 -8.09 -7.09 -4.38
CA PRO A 73 -7.98 -8.36 -3.69
C PRO A 73 -6.65 -9.05 -4.01
N THR A 74 -5.98 -9.52 -2.95
CA THR A 74 -4.72 -10.26 -3.03
C THR A 74 -4.94 -11.74 -2.69
N SER A 75 -3.99 -12.57 -3.09
CA SER A 75 -3.96 -13.99 -2.75
C SER A 75 -3.35 -14.25 -1.37
N ALA A 76 -2.73 -13.26 -0.73
CA ALA A 76 -2.29 -13.34 0.65
C ALA A 76 -3.43 -13.02 1.63
N SER A 77 -3.44 -13.65 2.80
CA SER A 77 -4.38 -13.28 3.88
C SER A 77 -3.99 -11.97 4.58
N SER A 78 -2.70 -11.64 4.54
CA SER A 78 -2.15 -10.39 5.06
C SER A 78 -0.99 -9.94 4.19
N VAL A 79 -0.93 -8.65 3.89
CA VAL A 79 0.09 -8.02 3.04
C VAL A 79 1.17 -7.40 3.92
N PHE A 80 2.43 -7.78 3.64
CA PHE A 80 3.59 -7.32 4.42
C PHE A 80 4.57 -6.49 3.58
N CYS A 81 4.55 -6.66 2.26
CA CYS A 81 5.41 -5.90 1.36
C CYS A 81 4.65 -5.41 0.13
N LEU A 82 5.06 -4.23 -0.32
CA LEU A 82 4.64 -3.60 -1.56
C LEU A 82 5.90 -3.13 -2.28
N GLY A 83 5.95 -3.39 -3.58
CA GLY A 83 6.99 -2.92 -4.49
C GLY A 83 6.33 -2.23 -5.67
N ILE A 84 6.72 -0.99 -5.94
CA ILE A 84 6.18 -0.21 -7.05
C ILE A 84 7.30 0.04 -8.04
N ASN A 85 7.08 -0.37 -9.28
CA ASN A 85 7.93 0.01 -10.39
C ASN A 85 7.38 1.29 -11.00
N SER A 86 8.09 2.42 -10.79
CA SER A 86 7.71 3.73 -11.33
C SER A 86 8.26 3.99 -12.73
N SER A 87 8.56 2.95 -13.51
CA SER A 87 9.01 3.11 -14.90
C SER A 87 7.90 3.80 -15.73
N PRO A 88 8.24 4.83 -16.54
CA PRO A 88 7.25 5.56 -17.33
C PRO A 88 6.55 4.72 -18.40
N THR A 89 7.11 3.55 -18.76
CA THR A 89 6.56 2.67 -19.80
C THR A 89 5.75 1.50 -19.26
N GLN A 90 6.03 1.06 -18.02
CA GLN A 90 5.41 -0.10 -17.40
C GLN A 90 5.35 0.09 -15.89
N GLN A 91 4.27 0.71 -15.42
CA GLN A 91 3.99 0.79 -14.01
C GLN A 91 3.45 -0.55 -13.53
N VAL A 92 4.07 -1.12 -12.51
CA VAL A 92 3.64 -2.40 -11.93
C VAL A 92 3.72 -2.30 -10.42
N LEU A 93 2.63 -2.70 -9.76
CA LEU A 93 2.59 -2.93 -8.33
C LEU A 93 2.74 -4.43 -8.06
N ALA A 94 3.78 -4.78 -7.31
CA ALA A 94 3.98 -6.11 -6.77
C ALA A 94 3.59 -6.11 -5.29
N THR A 95 2.79 -7.10 -4.89
CA THR A 95 2.32 -7.24 -3.52
C THR A 95 2.66 -8.64 -3.01
N GLY A 96 3.16 -8.69 -1.78
CA GLY A 96 3.58 -9.92 -1.13
C GLY A 96 3.20 -9.92 0.35
N GLY A 97 3.02 -11.11 0.89
CA GLY A 97 2.39 -11.27 2.18
C GLY A 97 2.56 -12.65 2.79
N SER A 98 1.53 -13.11 3.49
CA SER A 98 1.45 -14.42 4.15
C SER A 98 1.32 -15.62 3.20
N SER A 99 1.23 -15.40 1.90
CA SER A 99 1.13 -16.45 0.87
C SER A 99 2.46 -16.62 0.12
N TYR A 100 2.65 -17.79 -0.48
CA TYR A 100 3.78 -18.07 -1.38
C TYR A 100 3.63 -17.42 -2.76
N LYS A 101 2.47 -16.81 -3.04
CA LYS A 101 2.17 -16.11 -4.29
C LYS A 101 2.53 -14.63 -4.19
N ILE A 102 3.04 -14.08 -5.28
CA ILE A 102 3.27 -12.64 -5.45
C ILE A 102 2.24 -12.12 -6.44
N ASP A 103 1.34 -11.25 -6.01
CA ASP A 103 0.33 -10.67 -6.89
C ASP A 103 0.89 -9.43 -7.59
N LEU A 104 0.72 -9.38 -8.91
CA LEU A 104 1.11 -8.26 -9.76
C LEU A 104 -0.13 -7.54 -10.28
N CYS A 105 -0.12 -6.21 -10.19
CA CYS A 105 -1.15 -5.32 -10.71
C CYS A 105 -0.49 -4.34 -11.68
N THR A 106 -0.87 -4.40 -12.95
CA THR A 106 -0.37 -3.51 -14.02
C THR A 106 -1.19 -2.22 -14.09
N ASP A 107 -2.50 -2.34 -13.95
CA ASP A 107 -3.40 -1.24 -13.63
C ASP A 107 -3.70 -1.36 -12.14
N PHE A 108 -3.26 -0.39 -11.34
CA PHE A 108 -3.43 -0.30 -9.88
C PHE A 108 -4.89 -0.51 -9.40
N ARG A 109 -5.87 -0.62 -10.29
CA ARG A 109 -7.27 -0.89 -9.96
C ARG A 109 -7.65 -2.37 -9.86
N TYR A 110 -6.85 -3.27 -10.44
CA TYR A 110 -7.17 -4.70 -10.40
C TYR A 110 -5.92 -5.57 -10.34
N LYS A 111 -6.12 -6.77 -9.80
CA LYS A 111 -5.10 -7.82 -9.83
C LYS A 111 -5.05 -8.43 -11.23
N ASP A 112 -3.89 -8.39 -11.86
CA ASP A 112 -3.68 -8.92 -13.20
C ASP A 112 -3.36 -10.43 -13.11
N PHE A 113 -2.27 -10.79 -12.46
CA PHE A 113 -1.88 -12.18 -12.26
C PHE A 113 -1.04 -12.40 -11.01
N SER A 114 -1.04 -13.63 -10.51
CA SER A 114 -0.27 -14.06 -9.34
C SER A 114 0.90 -14.95 -9.79
N LEU A 115 2.13 -14.54 -9.47
CA LEU A 115 3.32 -15.35 -9.66
C LEU A 115 3.44 -16.39 -8.54
N CYS A 116 3.78 -17.61 -8.91
CA CYS A 116 4.10 -18.71 -8.00
C CYS A 116 5.43 -19.32 -8.44
N PHE A 117 6.40 -19.39 -7.54
CA PHE A 117 7.74 -19.92 -7.82
C PHE A 117 7.95 -21.34 -7.27
N CYS A 118 6.90 -21.99 -6.78
CA CYS A 118 6.95 -23.41 -6.47
C CYS A 118 6.85 -24.18 -7.78
N ASP A 119 7.95 -24.81 -8.20
CA ASP A 119 7.89 -25.91 -9.18
C ASP A 119 7.05 -27.07 -8.59
N PRO A 120 6.28 -27.79 -9.43
CA PRO A 120 5.41 -28.89 -9.00
C PRO A 120 6.15 -30.10 -8.42
#